data_AF-A0A497YXC7-F1
#
_entry.id   AF-A0A497YXC7-F1
#
_cell.length_a   1.000
_cell.length_b   1.000
_cell.length_c   1.000
_cell.angle_alpha   90.00
_cell.angle_beta   90.00
_cell.angle_gamma   90.00
#
_symmetry.space_group_name_H-M   'P 1'
#
loop_
_entity.id
_entity.type
_entity.pdbx_description
1 polymer ?
#
loop_
_entity_poly.entity_id
_entity_poly.type
_entity_poly.pdbx_seq_one_letter_code
_entity_poly.pdbx_strand_id
1 'polypeptide(L)'
;MKKLAVTLVLGLVIGAIGVFAFLQTNLFGFAEGNSSETGLVHDQIVELSEWTTLKYEYSYAIVSRDNNNIPFTDINIAETIKLIEYSGYLKAGSDLSGLEVTTDDGSEKISLRVPKAKILDNVAETEKAKVTDVKGNIFSDYPSQKIFDEVNKNKKQIEEEKIDQGLLDEADQRTEELLTDFLNAQGYSEVVIEFY
;
A
#
# COMPACT_ATOMS: atom_id res chain seq x y z
N MET A 1 -65.93 -31.57 -30.03
CA MET A 1 -65.17 -30.29 -29.93
C MET A 1 -65.26 -29.64 -28.54
N LYS A 2 -66.43 -29.55 -27.88
CA LYS A 2 -66.57 -28.88 -26.56
C LYS A 2 -65.70 -29.47 -25.42
N LYS A 3 -65.53 -30.80 -25.35
CA LYS A 3 -64.73 -31.45 -24.28
C LYS A 3 -63.22 -31.20 -24.37
N LEU A 4 -62.69 -31.04 -25.60
CA LEU A 4 -61.27 -30.73 -25.86
C LEU A 4 -60.95 -29.26 -25.54
N ALA A 5 -61.88 -28.34 -25.82
CA ALA A 5 -61.73 -26.94 -25.45
C ALA A 5 -61.69 -26.75 -23.93
N VAL A 6 -62.52 -27.49 -23.17
CA VAL A 6 -62.55 -27.41 -21.70
C VAL A 6 -61.25 -27.95 -21.07
N THR A 7 -60.68 -29.02 -21.61
CA THR A 7 -59.41 -29.58 -21.10
C THR A 7 -58.22 -28.67 -21.38
N LEU A 8 -58.22 -27.99 -22.54
CA LEU A 8 -57.16 -27.05 -22.90
C LEU A 8 -57.22 -25.76 -22.05
N VAL A 9 -58.43 -25.29 -21.74
CA VAL A 9 -58.63 -24.15 -20.82
C VAL A 9 -58.23 -24.51 -19.39
N LEU A 10 -58.59 -25.70 -18.88
CA LEU A 10 -58.15 -26.14 -17.55
C LEU A 10 -56.63 -26.27 -17.44
N GLY A 11 -55.97 -26.79 -18.47
CA GLY A 11 -54.51 -26.90 -18.52
C GLY A 11 -53.82 -25.53 -18.47
N LEU A 12 -54.36 -24.53 -19.17
CA LEU A 12 -53.85 -23.16 -19.15
C LEU A 12 -54.02 -22.49 -17.78
N VAL A 13 -55.14 -22.72 -17.10
CA VAL A 13 -55.39 -22.16 -15.76
C VAL A 13 -54.43 -22.79 -14.73
N ILE A 14 -54.20 -24.10 -14.78
CA ILE A 14 -53.26 -24.78 -13.89
C ILE A 14 -51.82 -24.34 -14.18
N GLY A 15 -51.46 -24.17 -15.45
CA GLY A 15 -50.16 -23.61 -15.84
C GLY A 15 -49.96 -22.18 -15.34
N ALA A 16 -50.99 -21.33 -15.45
CA ALA A 16 -50.93 -19.95 -14.96
C ALA A 16 -50.82 -19.89 -13.42
N ILE A 17 -51.52 -20.77 -12.69
CA ILE A 17 -51.41 -20.86 -11.23
C ILE A 17 -50.02 -21.38 -10.83
N GLY A 18 -49.48 -22.36 -11.55
CA GLY A 18 -48.11 -22.84 -11.33
C GLY A 18 -47.06 -21.76 -11.57
N VAL A 19 -47.20 -20.97 -12.63
CA VAL A 19 -46.31 -19.82 -12.91
C VAL A 19 -46.51 -18.71 -11.88
N PHE A 20 -47.74 -18.42 -11.44
CA PHE A 20 -48.01 -17.41 -10.42
C PHE A 20 -47.46 -17.83 -9.04
N ALA A 21 -47.61 -19.10 -8.66
CA ALA A 21 -47.01 -19.65 -7.46
C ALA A 21 -45.47 -19.68 -7.56
N PHE A 22 -44.92 -20.00 -8.73
CA PHE A 22 -43.49 -19.95 -9.01
C PHE A 22 -42.94 -18.51 -8.97
N LEU A 23 -43.74 -17.51 -9.36
CA LEU A 23 -43.41 -16.09 -9.24
C LEU A 23 -43.55 -15.56 -7.80
N GLN A 24 -44.40 -16.18 -6.96
CA GLN A 24 -44.50 -15.86 -5.52
C GLN A 24 -43.42 -16.52 -4.67
N THR A 25 -42.90 -17.69 -5.09
CA THR A 25 -41.69 -18.23 -4.48
C THR A 25 -40.51 -17.41 -4.97
N ASN A 26 -39.79 -16.77 -4.05
CA ASN A 26 -38.50 -16.10 -4.26
C ASN A 26 -37.40 -17.10 -4.75
N LEU A 27 -37.64 -17.83 -5.84
CA LEU A 27 -36.71 -18.82 -6.42
C LEU A 27 -35.56 -18.16 -7.18
N PHE A 28 -35.73 -16.89 -7.54
CA PHE A 28 -34.63 -15.96 -7.73
C PHE A 28 -34.55 -15.05 -6.51
N GLY A 29 -34.27 -15.64 -5.35
CA GLY A 29 -33.44 -14.95 -4.39
C GLY A 29 -32.13 -14.70 -5.11
N PHE A 30 -32.00 -13.54 -5.78
CA PHE A 30 -30.71 -12.89 -5.73
C PHE A 30 -30.36 -12.92 -4.25
N ALA A 31 -29.26 -13.57 -3.92
CA ALA A 31 -28.60 -13.22 -2.69
C ALA A 31 -28.36 -11.71 -2.83
N GLU A 32 -29.29 -10.90 -2.33
CA GLU A 32 -28.94 -9.76 -1.52
C GLU A 32 -27.99 -10.37 -0.51
N GLY A 33 -26.71 -10.39 -0.89
CA GLY A 33 -25.64 -10.58 0.04
C GLY A 33 -25.92 -9.46 1.02
N ASN A 34 -26.47 -9.81 2.17
CA ASN A 34 -26.47 -8.94 3.32
C ASN A 34 -25.00 -8.62 3.51
N SER A 35 -24.52 -7.55 2.87
CA SER A 35 -23.24 -6.97 3.19
C SER A 35 -23.46 -6.48 4.60
N SER A 36 -23.07 -7.33 5.56
CA SER A 36 -23.00 -6.95 6.96
C SER A 36 -22.30 -5.60 7.01
N GLU A 37 -22.75 -4.70 7.87
CA GLU A 37 -22.17 -3.36 8.05
C GLU A 37 -20.63 -3.42 8.11
N THR A 38 -20.09 -4.44 8.77
CA THR A 38 -18.67 -4.83 8.83
C THR A 38 -18.01 -4.99 7.46
N GLY A 39 -18.67 -5.61 6.49
CA GLY A 39 -18.16 -5.83 5.13
C GLY A 39 -18.08 -4.53 4.32
N LEU A 40 -19.07 -3.64 4.48
CA LEU A 40 -19.03 -2.33 3.83
C LEU A 40 -17.91 -1.44 4.39
N VAL A 41 -17.73 -1.45 5.71
CA VAL A 41 -16.64 -0.69 6.35
C VAL A 41 -15.27 -1.25 5.97
N HIS A 42 -15.13 -2.58 5.95
CA HIS A 42 -13.93 -3.24 5.47
C HIS A 42 -13.59 -2.81 4.03
N ASP A 43 -14.54 -2.92 3.11
CA ASP A 43 -14.30 -2.62 1.70
C ASP A 43 -13.93 -1.14 1.46
N GLN A 44 -14.51 -0.22 2.24
CA GLN A 44 -14.15 1.21 2.19
C GLN A 44 -12.71 1.48 2.66
N ILE A 45 -12.24 0.76 3.68
CA ILE A 45 -10.88 0.95 4.22
C ILE A 45 -9.84 0.30 3.30
N VAL A 46 -10.16 -0.88 2.76
CA VAL A 46 -9.23 -1.71 1.96
C VAL A 46 -9.11 -1.25 0.49
N GLU A 47 -9.93 -0.31 0.03
CA GLU A 47 -9.93 0.18 -1.37
C GLU A 47 -8.53 0.57 -1.90
N LEU A 48 -7.65 1.09 -1.03
CA LEU A 48 -6.30 1.52 -1.41
C LEU A 48 -5.21 0.44 -1.26
N SER A 49 -5.51 -0.71 -0.63
CA SER A 49 -4.60 -1.80 -0.25
C SER A 49 -3.39 -1.42 0.61
N GLU A 50 -2.65 -0.36 0.28
CA GLU A 50 -1.50 0.16 1.03
C GLU A 50 -1.74 1.61 1.44
N TRP A 51 -1.82 1.87 2.74
CA TRP A 51 -1.97 3.23 3.27
C TRP A 51 -0.59 3.79 3.62
N THR A 52 -0.09 4.72 2.79
CA THR A 52 1.08 5.52 3.16
C THR A 52 0.64 6.62 4.13
N THR A 53 0.91 6.42 5.42
CA THR A 53 0.54 7.37 6.49
C THR A 53 1.69 8.29 6.88
N LEU A 54 2.93 7.91 6.52
CA LEU A 54 4.12 8.69 6.77
C LEU A 54 5.01 8.79 5.51
N LYS A 55 5.40 10.01 5.18
CA LYS A 55 6.41 10.32 4.16
C LYS A 55 7.53 11.14 4.79
N TYR A 56 8.75 10.65 4.67
CA TYR A 56 9.96 11.33 5.13
C TYR A 56 10.82 11.72 3.93
N GLU A 57 11.08 13.01 3.74
CA GLU A 57 11.95 13.51 2.68
C GLU A 57 13.36 13.75 3.21
N TYR A 58 14.37 13.43 2.40
CA TYR A 58 15.78 13.57 2.79
C TYR A 58 16.65 14.13 1.67
N SER A 59 17.83 14.63 2.04
CA SER A 59 18.88 15.09 1.13
C SER A 59 20.25 14.75 1.70
N TYR A 60 21.12 14.18 0.86
CA TYR A 60 22.44 13.69 1.27
C TYR A 60 23.51 14.07 0.26
N ALA A 61 24.75 14.14 0.75
CA ALA A 61 25.95 14.37 -0.04
C ALA A 61 26.98 13.27 0.28
N ILE A 62 27.36 12.51 -0.75
CA ILE A 62 28.33 11.40 -0.66
C ILE A 62 29.63 11.86 -1.30
N VAL A 63 30.75 11.67 -0.58
CA VAL A 63 32.09 11.85 -1.14
C VAL A 63 32.57 10.49 -1.66
N SER A 64 32.51 10.31 -2.98
CA SER A 64 33.01 9.11 -3.64
C SER A 64 34.47 9.28 -4.04
N ARG A 65 35.27 8.23 -3.83
CA ARG A 65 36.70 8.22 -4.13
C ARG A 65 37.08 6.99 -4.91
N ASP A 66 37.78 7.19 -6.02
CA ASP A 66 38.24 6.13 -6.90
C ASP A 66 39.75 6.21 -7.10
N ASN A 67 40.41 5.09 -6.81
CA ASN A 67 41.83 4.91 -7.02
C ASN A 67 42.02 4.01 -8.23
N ASN A 68 42.32 4.62 -9.36
CA ASN A 68 42.63 3.88 -10.59
C ASN A 68 44.01 3.25 -10.45
N ASN A 69 44.05 1.97 -10.10
CA ASN A 69 45.24 1.14 -10.26
C ASN A 69 45.16 0.43 -11.61
N ILE A 70 46.18 0.58 -12.46
CA ILE A 70 46.32 -0.27 -13.65
C ILE A 70 46.76 -1.65 -13.17
N PRO A 71 45.97 -2.71 -13.40
CA PRO A 71 46.44 -4.07 -13.16
C PRO A 71 47.71 -4.30 -13.99
N PHE A 72 48.76 -4.86 -13.38
CA PHE A 72 50.05 -5.18 -14.01
C PHE A 72 51.08 -4.05 -14.17
N THR A 73 50.88 -2.86 -13.57
CA THR A 73 51.95 -1.84 -13.44
C THR A 73 51.93 -1.16 -12.07
N ASP A 74 53.08 -0.77 -11.52
CA ASP A 74 53.19 0.04 -10.29
C ASP A 74 52.83 1.54 -10.50
N ILE A 75 52.20 1.86 -11.63
CA ILE A 75 51.80 3.23 -11.97
C ILE A 75 50.50 3.55 -11.24
N ASN A 76 50.60 4.37 -10.21
CA ASN A 76 49.46 4.89 -9.46
C ASN A 76 48.86 6.06 -10.25
N ILE A 77 47.69 5.85 -10.89
CA ILE A 77 46.99 6.94 -11.56
C ILE A 77 46.39 7.84 -10.47
N ALA A 78 46.44 9.15 -10.69
CA ALA A 78 45.93 10.15 -9.76
C ALA A 78 44.50 9.84 -9.29
N GLU A 79 44.32 9.84 -7.97
CA GLU A 79 43.04 9.70 -7.29
C GLU A 79 41.97 10.65 -7.84
N THR A 80 40.78 10.10 -8.12
CA THR A 80 39.60 10.85 -8.53
C THR A 80 38.59 10.91 -7.39
N ILE A 81 38.05 12.09 -7.12
CA ILE A 81 37.06 12.33 -6.07
C ILE A 81 35.85 13.03 -6.69
N LYS A 82 34.66 12.44 -6.49
CA LYS A 82 33.39 13.02 -6.88
C LYS A 82 32.52 13.32 -5.65
N LEU A 83 31.78 14.42 -5.71
CA LEU A 83 30.71 14.75 -4.77
C LEU A 83 29.38 14.40 -5.43
N ILE A 84 28.63 13.49 -4.82
CA ILE A 84 27.31 13.04 -5.28
C ILE A 84 26.27 13.60 -4.31
N GLU A 85 25.49 14.57 -4.76
CA GLU A 85 24.40 15.19 -4.01
C GLU A 85 23.08 14.64 -4.55
N TYR A 86 22.18 14.21 -3.67
CA TYR A 86 20.87 13.73 -4.10
C TYR A 86 19.81 13.92 -3.00
N SER A 87 18.55 13.97 -3.43
CA SER A 87 17.39 13.98 -2.56
C SER A 87 16.57 12.72 -2.77
N GLY A 88 15.70 12.42 -1.82
CA GLY A 88 14.84 11.25 -1.89
C GLY A 88 13.77 11.26 -0.82
N TYR A 89 13.04 10.16 -0.76
CA TYR A 89 12.03 9.97 0.27
C TYR A 89 11.89 8.51 0.70
N LEU A 90 11.43 8.34 1.94
CA LEU A 90 10.94 7.11 2.52
C LEU A 90 9.43 7.23 2.71
N LYS A 91 8.69 6.17 2.38
CA LYS A 91 7.27 6.02 2.70
C LYS A 91 7.10 4.83 3.63
N ALA A 92 6.33 5.03 4.69
CA ALA A 92 5.95 3.97 5.62
C ALA A 92 4.45 3.99 5.87
N GLY A 93 3.91 2.82 6.20
CA GLY A 93 2.51 2.64 6.55
C GLY A 93 2.09 1.17 6.45
N SER A 94 0.79 0.93 6.59
CA SER A 94 0.23 -0.42 6.72
C SER A 94 -0.38 -0.91 5.41
N ASP A 95 -0.21 -2.20 5.16
CA ASP A 95 -0.91 -2.93 4.09
C ASP A 95 -2.26 -3.40 4.64
N LEU A 96 -3.32 -2.69 4.30
CA LEU A 96 -4.66 -2.93 4.82
C LEU A 96 -5.39 -4.07 4.11
N SER A 97 -4.78 -4.72 3.11
CA SER A 97 -5.37 -5.93 2.50
C SER A 97 -5.60 -7.06 3.52
N GLY A 98 -4.84 -7.07 4.62
CA GLY A 98 -5.00 -7.98 5.76
C GLY A 98 -5.79 -7.40 6.94
N LEU A 99 -6.52 -6.30 6.75
CA LEU A 99 -7.32 -5.70 7.81
C LEU A 99 -8.44 -6.65 8.26
N GLU A 100 -8.56 -6.89 9.56
CA GLU A 100 -9.72 -7.59 10.12
C GLU A 100 -10.63 -6.58 10.82
N VAL A 101 -11.92 -6.60 10.48
CA VAL A 101 -12.94 -5.71 11.07
C VAL A 101 -13.96 -6.56 11.81
N THR A 102 -14.28 -6.17 13.04
CA THR A 102 -15.35 -6.78 13.84
C THR A 102 -16.27 -5.69 14.38
N THR A 103 -17.57 -5.87 14.21
CA THR A 103 -18.62 -4.97 14.70
C THR A 103 -19.63 -5.81 15.49
N ASP A 104 -20.07 -5.34 16.65
CA ASP A 104 -21.19 -5.94 17.37
C ASP A 104 -22.50 -5.28 16.91
N ASP A 105 -23.43 -6.07 16.36
CA ASP A 105 -24.72 -5.59 15.85
C ASP A 105 -25.48 -4.75 16.91
N GLY A 106 -25.76 -3.49 16.57
CA GLY A 106 -26.48 -2.55 17.44
C GLY A 106 -25.62 -1.84 18.49
N SER A 107 -24.29 -1.99 18.43
CA SER A 107 -23.34 -1.21 19.24
C SER A 107 -22.69 -0.09 18.43
N GLU A 108 -22.32 1.01 19.08
CA GLU A 108 -21.49 2.07 18.49
C GLU A 108 -19.99 1.71 18.50
N LYS A 109 -19.65 0.42 18.73
CA LYS A 109 -18.30 -0.08 18.92
C LYS A 109 -17.80 -0.84 17.70
N ILE A 110 -16.57 -0.54 17.30
CA ILE A 110 -15.88 -1.23 16.21
C ILE A 110 -14.46 -1.60 16.63
N SER A 111 -14.03 -2.81 16.24
CA SER A 111 -12.69 -3.32 16.51
C SER A 111 -11.96 -3.64 15.21
N LEU A 112 -10.73 -3.16 15.09
CA LEU A 112 -9.85 -3.33 13.94
C LEU A 112 -8.58 -4.09 14.36
N ARG A 113 -8.18 -5.09 13.58
CA ARG A 113 -6.81 -5.64 13.64
C ARG A 113 -6.06 -5.23 12.38
N VAL A 114 -5.01 -4.44 12.57
CA VAL A 114 -4.27 -3.77 11.50
C VAL A 114 -2.87 -4.36 11.39
N PRO A 115 -2.40 -4.76 10.20
CA PRO A 115 -1.01 -5.14 10.02
C PRO A 115 -0.06 -3.99 10.40
N LYS A 116 1.02 -4.30 11.11
CA LYS A 116 2.07 -3.32 11.44
C LYS A 116 2.64 -2.64 10.21
N ALA A 117 3.02 -1.38 10.40
CA ALA A 117 3.62 -0.59 9.35
C ALA A 117 4.93 -1.20 8.84
N LYS A 118 5.13 -1.09 7.54
CA LYS A 118 6.35 -1.49 6.83
C LYS A 118 6.84 -0.32 5.98
N ILE A 119 8.08 -0.41 5.51
CA ILE A 119 8.56 0.47 4.45
C ILE A 119 7.83 0.09 3.17
N LEU A 120 7.07 1.03 2.62
CA LEU A 120 6.34 0.88 1.36
C LEU A 120 7.19 1.35 0.19
N ASP A 121 8.02 2.36 0.39
CA ASP A 121 8.84 2.93 -0.67
C ASP A 121 10.10 3.58 -0.10
N ASN A 122 11.17 3.53 -0.88
CA ASN A 122 12.42 4.22 -0.60
C ASN A 122 13.05 4.62 -1.92
N VAL A 123 13.07 5.92 -2.24
CA VAL A 123 13.43 6.41 -3.57
C VAL A 123 14.51 7.47 -3.49
N ALA A 124 15.58 7.29 -4.25
CA ALA A 124 16.49 8.36 -4.59
C ALA A 124 15.98 9.06 -5.86
N GLU A 125 15.66 10.34 -5.77
CA GLU A 125 15.16 11.15 -6.89
C GLU A 125 16.33 11.56 -7.79
N THR A 126 16.66 10.70 -8.76
CA THR A 126 17.80 10.90 -9.64
C THR A 126 17.71 12.16 -10.51
N GLU A 127 16.50 12.65 -10.77
CA GLU A 127 16.28 13.91 -11.51
C GLU A 127 16.84 15.14 -10.77
N LYS A 128 16.93 15.06 -9.44
CA LYS A 128 17.51 16.12 -8.59
C LYS A 128 18.95 15.84 -8.21
N ALA A 129 19.51 14.70 -8.64
CA ALA A 129 20.87 14.33 -8.29
C ALA A 129 21.90 15.15 -9.08
N LYS A 130 23.00 15.49 -8.42
CA LYS A 130 24.11 16.25 -8.98
C LYS A 130 25.42 15.56 -8.65
N VAL A 131 26.26 15.39 -9.67
CA VAL A 131 27.60 14.84 -9.52
C VAL A 131 28.62 15.90 -9.92
N THR A 132 29.50 16.26 -8.99
CA THR A 132 30.52 17.28 -9.19
C THR A 132 31.91 16.68 -9.02
N ASP A 133 32.85 17.04 -9.91
CA ASP A 133 34.26 16.66 -9.76
C ASP A 133 34.94 17.54 -8.71
N VAL A 134 35.40 16.93 -7.61
CA VAL A 134 36.15 17.61 -6.55
C VAL A 134 37.65 17.52 -6.81
N LYS A 135 38.11 16.38 -7.33
CA LYS A 135 39.50 16.13 -7.72
C LYS A 135 39.52 15.16 -8.91
N GLY A 136 40.38 15.43 -9.88
CA GLY A 136 40.43 14.70 -11.15
C GLY A 136 40.02 15.59 -12.31
N ASN A 137 39.98 15.03 -13.52
CA ASN A 137 39.59 15.72 -14.74
C ASN A 137 38.31 15.08 -15.30
N ILE A 138 37.57 15.80 -16.15
CA ILE A 138 36.36 15.29 -16.84
C ILE A 138 36.65 14.07 -17.74
N PHE A 139 37.91 13.78 -18.03
CA PHE A 139 38.39 12.61 -18.78
C PHE A 139 38.85 11.45 -17.89
N SER A 140 38.60 11.49 -16.58
CA SER A 140 38.88 10.35 -15.70
C SER A 140 37.96 9.16 -16.03
N ASP A 141 38.49 7.94 -16.05
CA ASP A 141 37.73 6.67 -16.21
C ASP A 141 36.87 6.31 -14.99
N TYR A 142 36.26 7.30 -14.34
CA TYR A 142 35.44 7.07 -13.16
C TYR A 142 34.21 6.22 -13.53
N PRO A 143 34.00 5.05 -12.89
CA PRO A 143 32.90 4.17 -13.26
C PRO A 143 31.54 4.79 -12.90
N SER A 144 30.69 5.08 -13.90
CA SER A 144 29.35 5.64 -13.66
C SER A 144 28.49 4.74 -12.76
N GLN A 145 28.63 3.42 -12.89
CA GLN A 145 27.93 2.45 -12.04
C GLN A 145 28.20 2.65 -10.55
N LYS A 146 29.41 3.08 -10.18
CA LYS A 146 29.80 3.33 -8.79
C LYS A 146 28.96 4.41 -8.12
N ILE A 147 28.53 5.44 -8.87
CA ILE A 147 27.61 6.48 -8.35
C ILE A 147 26.30 5.84 -7.91
N PHE A 148 25.71 4.99 -8.76
CA PHE A 148 24.44 4.32 -8.45
C PHE A 148 24.60 3.35 -7.28
N ASP A 149 25.71 2.62 -7.23
CA ASP A 149 25.98 1.67 -6.14
C ASP A 149 26.12 2.38 -4.78
N GLU A 150 26.82 3.51 -4.75
CA GLU A 150 26.96 4.32 -3.53
C GLU A 150 25.65 4.96 -3.08
N VAL A 151 24.86 5.52 -4.01
CA VAL A 151 23.53 6.04 -3.71
C VAL A 151 22.63 4.93 -3.17
N ASN A 152 22.61 3.76 -3.82
CA ASN A 152 21.80 2.62 -3.36
C ASN A 152 22.23 2.11 -1.99
N LYS A 153 23.54 2.08 -1.70
CA LYS A 153 24.06 1.71 -0.39
C LYS A 153 23.62 2.72 0.67
N ASN A 154 23.79 4.02 0.41
CA ASN A 154 23.38 5.06 1.35
C ASN A 154 21.87 5.05 1.58
N LYS A 155 21.07 4.84 0.53
CA LYS A 155 19.60 4.69 0.59
C LYS A 155 19.16 3.61 1.59
N LYS A 156 19.81 2.45 1.57
CA LYS A 156 19.53 1.35 2.51
C LYS A 156 19.93 1.69 3.94
N GLN A 157 21.08 2.36 4.12
CA GLN A 157 21.52 2.79 5.44
C GLN A 157 20.56 3.80 6.08
N ILE A 158 20.01 4.72 5.28
CA ILE A 158 19.01 5.70 5.75
C ILE A 158 17.72 4.98 6.17
N GLU A 159 17.29 3.97 5.42
CA GLU A 159 16.12 3.17 5.78
C GLU A 159 16.30 2.47 7.13
N GLU A 160 17.42 1.76 7.31
CA GLU A 160 17.78 1.10 8.57
C GLU A 160 17.85 2.12 9.72
N GLU A 161 18.54 3.25 9.51
CA GLU A 161 18.64 4.32 10.51
C GLU A 161 17.27 4.86 10.91
N LYS A 162 16.35 5.04 9.96
CA LYS A 162 15.01 5.58 10.23
C LYS A 162 14.12 4.55 10.92
N ILE A 163 14.23 3.28 10.58
CA ILE A 163 13.56 2.19 11.30
C ILE A 163 14.03 2.20 12.76
N ASP A 164 15.34 2.27 13.01
CA ASP A 164 15.92 2.32 14.35
C ASP A 164 15.50 3.58 15.14
N GLN A 165 15.16 4.67 14.44
CA GLN A 165 14.63 5.90 15.01
C GLN A 165 13.11 5.87 15.28
N GLY A 166 12.43 4.75 15.00
CA GLY A 166 11.00 4.59 15.29
C GLY A 166 10.06 5.05 14.16
N LEU A 167 10.54 5.13 12.91
CA LEU A 167 9.71 5.53 11.75
C LEU A 167 8.45 4.66 11.60
N LEU A 168 8.56 3.35 11.86
CA LEU A 168 7.43 2.42 11.74
C LEU A 168 6.41 2.62 12.86
N ASP A 169 6.87 2.87 14.09
CA ASP A 169 5.98 3.16 15.23
C ASP A 169 5.22 4.48 15.00
N GLU A 170 5.88 5.49 14.42
CA GLU A 170 5.21 6.75 14.02
C GLU A 170 4.16 6.50 12.91
N ALA A 171 4.46 5.61 11.96
CA ALA A 171 3.53 5.24 10.91
C ALA A 171 2.31 4.46 11.45
N ASP A 172 2.51 3.57 12.43
CA ASP A 172 1.43 2.89 13.16
C ASP A 172 0.54 3.93 13.87
N GLN A 173 1.12 4.85 14.64
CA GLN A 173 0.37 5.89 15.35
C GLN A 173 -0.47 6.75 14.38
N ARG A 174 0.10 7.18 13.25
CA ARG A 174 -0.63 7.95 12.24
C ARG A 174 -1.75 7.15 11.58
N THR A 175 -1.56 5.84 11.42
CA THR A 175 -2.60 4.95 10.91
C THR A 175 -3.76 4.83 11.90
N GLU A 176 -3.44 4.70 13.20
CA GLU A 176 -4.44 4.68 14.27
C GLU A 176 -5.27 5.96 14.32
N GLU A 177 -4.61 7.13 14.26
CA GLU A 177 -5.26 8.45 14.25
C GLU A 177 -6.21 8.58 13.04
N LEU A 178 -5.74 8.25 11.84
CA LEU A 178 -6.54 8.35 10.62
C LEU A 178 -7.75 7.40 10.61
N LEU A 179 -7.56 6.15 11.03
CA LEU A 179 -8.66 5.18 11.11
C LEU A 179 -9.68 5.57 12.17
N THR A 180 -9.22 6.07 13.32
CA THR A 180 -10.10 6.55 14.39
C THR A 180 -10.93 7.73 13.92
N ASP A 181 -10.31 8.73 13.28
CA ASP A 181 -11.02 9.89 12.73
C ASP A 181 -12.03 9.49 11.65
N PHE A 182 -11.64 8.58 10.75
CA PHE A 182 -12.52 8.05 9.71
C PHE A 182 -13.75 7.36 10.30
N LEU A 183 -13.56 6.45 11.26
CA LEU A 183 -14.65 5.69 11.88
C LEU A 183 -15.55 6.55 12.77
N ASN A 184 -14.98 7.51 13.51
CA ASN A 184 -15.74 8.49 14.26
C ASN A 184 -16.67 9.29 13.33
N ALA A 185 -16.19 9.67 12.15
CA ALA A 185 -17.00 10.37 11.15
C ALA A 185 -18.13 9.49 10.56
N GLN A 186 -18.02 8.15 10.63
CA GLN A 186 -19.08 7.21 10.26
C GLN A 186 -20.07 6.92 11.40
N GLY A 187 -19.83 7.44 12.60
CA GLY A 187 -20.75 7.32 13.74
C GLY A 187 -20.38 6.26 14.78
N TYR A 188 -19.21 5.62 14.67
CA TYR A 188 -18.67 4.76 15.72
C TYR A 188 -18.07 5.64 16.84
N SER A 189 -18.50 5.44 18.08
CA SER A 189 -18.05 6.24 19.23
C SER A 189 -16.97 5.53 20.07
N GLU A 190 -16.84 4.21 19.90
CA GLU A 190 -15.83 3.38 20.56
C GLU A 190 -15.02 2.61 19.51
N VAL A 191 -13.85 3.16 19.13
CA VAL A 191 -12.92 2.54 18.18
C VAL A 191 -11.79 1.85 18.95
N VAL A 192 -11.57 0.56 18.70
CA VAL A 192 -10.47 -0.22 19.28
C VAL A 192 -9.58 -0.72 18.15
N ILE A 193 -8.28 -0.38 18.19
CA ILE A 193 -7.31 -0.77 17.16
C ILE A 193 -6.19 -1.58 17.80
N GLU A 194 -5.88 -2.73 17.20
CA GLU A 194 -4.75 -3.58 17.59
C GLU A 194 -3.83 -3.82 16.39
N PHE A 195 -2.53 -3.52 16.54
CA PHE A 195 -1.52 -3.77 15.52
C PHE A 195 -0.87 -5.16 15.68
N TYR A 196 -0.67 -5.88 14.58
CA TYR A 196 -0.07 -7.22 14.58
C TYR A 196 1.04 -7.44 13.54
#